data_AF-A0A6G9FNA5-F1
#
_entry.id   AF-A0A6G9FNA5-F1
#
_cell.length_a   1.000
_cell.length_b   1.000
_cell.length_c   1.000
_cell.angle_alpha   90.00
_cell.angle_beta   90.00
_cell.angle_gamma   90.00
#
_symmetry.space_group_name_H-M   'P 1'
#
loop_
_entity.id
_entity.type
_entity.pdbx_description
1 polymer ?
#
loop_
_entity_poly.entity_id
_entity_poly.type
_entity_poly.pdbx_seq_one_letter_code
_entity_poly.pdbx_strand_id
1 'polypeptide(L)'
;MTVDDIPEPTPARPWSPDDGARPEVRTWPTGNRPALRVWSGGKWRYAPVKARQDWADGRVVYQVEVDLRGDTHVTTVLYEWPQPGLRVAHPPRDA
;
A
#
# COMPACT_ATOMS: atom_id res chain seq x y z
N MET A 1 -9.15 -1.47 -22.95
CA MET A 1 -8.23 -1.92 -21.89
C MET A 1 -8.93 -3.04 -21.14
N THR A 2 -8.81 -4.26 -21.67
CA THR A 2 -9.33 -5.48 -21.02
C THR A 2 -8.57 -5.69 -19.72
N VAL A 3 -9.24 -6.19 -18.69
CA VAL A 3 -8.72 -6.40 -17.31
C VAL A 3 -7.67 -7.53 -17.21
N ASP A 4 -7.15 -8.00 -18.36
CA ASP A 4 -6.50 -9.29 -18.53
C ASP A 4 -4.99 -9.32 -18.25
N ASP A 5 -4.34 -8.20 -17.90
CA ASP A 5 -2.89 -8.24 -17.58
C ASP A 5 -2.47 -7.17 -16.54
N ILE A 6 -3.19 -7.09 -15.42
CA ILE A 6 -2.71 -6.27 -14.30
C ILE A 6 -1.79 -7.16 -13.45
N PRO A 7 -0.48 -6.87 -13.36
CA PRO A 7 0.42 -7.66 -12.55
C PRO A 7 0.06 -7.52 -11.07
N GLU A 8 0.22 -8.60 -10.31
CA GLU A 8 0.16 -8.51 -8.85
C GLU A 8 1.28 -7.60 -8.34
N PRO A 9 0.99 -6.67 -7.42
CA PRO A 9 2.00 -5.78 -6.90
C PRO A 9 3.01 -6.56 -6.05
N THR A 10 4.28 -6.21 -6.16
CA THR A 10 5.35 -6.85 -5.40
C THR A 10 5.49 -6.17 -4.04
N PRO A 11 5.47 -6.94 -2.93
CA PRO A 11 5.75 -6.39 -1.61
C PRO A 11 7.13 -5.75 -1.53
N ALA A 12 7.20 -4.56 -0.95
CA ALA A 12 8.45 -3.92 -0.59
C ALA A 12 9.04 -4.55 0.68
N ARG A 13 10.37 -4.59 0.75
CA ARG A 13 11.06 -4.93 2.00
C ARG A 13 10.92 -3.80 3.04
N PRO A 14 11.03 -4.10 4.34
CA PRO A 14 11.20 -3.06 5.35
C PRO A 14 12.47 -2.23 5.11
N TRP A 15 12.45 -0.98 5.56
CA TRP A 15 13.63 -0.12 5.59
C TRP A 15 14.75 -0.74 6.44
N SER A 16 15.99 -0.52 6.01
CA SER A 16 17.21 -0.86 6.76
C SER A 16 18.18 0.33 6.78
N PRO A 17 19.13 0.40 7.73
CA PRO A 17 20.15 1.46 7.75
C PRO A 17 20.94 1.62 6.45
N ASP A 18 21.09 0.55 5.66
CA ASP A 18 21.77 0.59 4.36
C ASP A 18 21.00 1.39 3.29
N ASP A 19 19.71 1.67 3.49
CA ASP A 19 18.90 2.53 2.62
C ASP A 19 19.11 4.04 2.89
N GLY A 20 19.98 4.40 3.84
CA GLY A 20 20.25 5.78 4.22
C GLY A 20 19.41 6.26 5.40
N ALA A 21 19.02 7.53 5.41
CA ALA A 21 18.28 8.11 6.52
C ALA A 21 16.93 7.39 6.75
N ARG A 22 16.50 7.35 8.01
CA ARG A 22 15.22 6.74 8.39
C ARG A 22 14.07 7.44 7.66
N PRO A 23 13.09 6.70 7.12
CA PRO A 23 11.98 7.31 6.41
C PRO A 23 11.14 8.19 7.34
N GLU A 24 10.59 9.26 6.77
CA GLU A 24 9.51 9.99 7.41
C GLU A 24 8.26 9.11 7.39
N VAL A 25 7.65 8.89 8.56
CA VAL A 25 6.47 8.03 8.68
C VAL A 25 5.26 8.87 9.04
N ARG A 26 4.23 8.81 8.19
CA ARG A 26 2.94 9.44 8.41
C ARG A 26 1.87 8.40 8.68
N THR A 27 1.13 8.59 9.76
CA THR A 27 0.00 7.75 10.17
C THR A 27 -1.23 8.63 10.38
N TRP A 28 -2.42 8.05 10.25
CA TRP A 28 -3.67 8.77 10.43
C TRP A 28 -4.47 8.21 11.62
N PRO A 29 -5.26 9.07 12.30
CA PRO A 29 -6.23 8.63 13.29
C PRO A 29 -7.17 7.56 12.73
N THR A 30 -7.68 6.70 13.61
CA THR A 30 -8.73 5.76 13.26
C THR A 30 -9.93 6.51 12.66
N GLY A 31 -10.44 6.03 11.52
CA GLY A 31 -11.55 6.65 10.79
C GLY A 31 -11.16 7.70 9.73
N ASN A 32 -9.92 8.20 9.76
CA ASN A 32 -9.41 9.19 8.79
C ASN A 32 -8.28 8.65 7.88
N ARG A 33 -8.05 7.34 7.90
CA ARG A 33 -7.01 6.71 7.09
C ARG A 33 -7.40 6.74 5.61
N PRO A 34 -6.47 7.04 4.68
CA PRO A 34 -6.67 6.76 3.28
C PRO A 34 -6.74 5.24 3.06
N ALA A 35 -7.20 4.85 1.88
CA ALA A 35 -7.18 3.46 1.45
C ALA A 35 -6.68 3.32 0.01
N LEU A 36 -6.01 2.20 -0.23
CA LEU A 36 -5.64 1.75 -1.56
C LEU A 36 -6.57 0.60 -2.00
N ARG A 37 -6.55 0.33 -3.30
CA ARG A 37 -6.95 -0.95 -3.87
C ARG A 37 -5.71 -1.68 -4.34
N VAL A 38 -5.59 -2.95 -3.94
CA VAL A 38 -4.49 -3.86 -4.29
C VAL A 38 -5.05 -4.92 -5.23
N TRP A 39 -4.44 -5.11 -6.39
CA TRP A 39 -4.81 -6.20 -7.30
C TRP A 39 -4.27 -7.52 -6.75
N SER A 40 -5.15 -8.50 -6.53
CA SER A 40 -4.76 -9.81 -6.00
C SER A 40 -5.78 -10.86 -6.44
N GLY A 41 -5.30 -11.97 -7.01
CA GLY A 41 -6.16 -13.06 -7.48
C GLY A 41 -7.22 -12.61 -8.50
N GLY A 42 -6.83 -11.72 -9.43
CA GLY A 42 -7.71 -11.21 -10.48
C GLY A 42 -8.79 -10.23 -10.02
N LYS A 43 -8.69 -9.67 -8.81
CA LYS A 43 -9.66 -8.71 -8.27
C LYS A 43 -8.98 -7.56 -7.54
N TRP A 44 -9.62 -6.39 -7.55
CA TRP A 44 -9.23 -5.27 -6.70
C TRP A 44 -9.72 -5.49 -5.27
N ARG A 45 -8.78 -5.61 -4.33
CA ARG A 45 -9.02 -5.77 -2.90
C ARG A 45 -8.86 -4.43 -2.20
N TYR A 46 -9.79 -4.11 -1.31
CA TYR A 46 -9.72 -2.92 -0.47
C TYR A 46 -8.62 -3.08 0.59
N ALA A 47 -7.78 -2.06 0.75
CA ALA A 47 -6.62 -2.11 1.62
C ALA A 47 -6.45 -0.77 2.37
N PRO A 48 -6.95 -0.63 3.62
CA PRO A 48 -6.72 0.57 4.40
C PRO A 48 -5.23 0.80 4.66
N VAL A 49 -4.78 2.04 4.50
CA VAL A 49 -3.39 2.43 4.74
C VAL A 49 -3.18 2.67 6.23
N LYS A 50 -2.19 2.00 6.80
CA LYS A 50 -1.74 2.17 8.19
C LYS A 50 -0.68 3.25 8.32
N ALA A 51 0.26 3.27 7.39
CA ALA A 51 1.33 4.24 7.35
C ALA A 51 1.74 4.53 5.91
N ARG A 52 2.18 5.76 5.65
CA ARG A 52 2.99 6.14 4.50
C ARG A 52 4.41 6.38 4.98
N GLN A 53 5.38 5.87 4.24
CA GLN A 53 6.80 6.07 4.48
C GLN A 53 7.37 6.82 3.28
N ASP A 54 7.99 7.97 3.52
CA ASP A 54 8.74 8.72 2.53
C ASP A 54 10.24 8.46 2.82
N TRP A 55 10.88 7.67 1.95
CA TRP A 55 12.26 7.23 2.11
C TRP A 55 13.24 8.28 1.57
N ALA A 56 14.49 8.25 2.05
CA ALA A 56 15.50 9.27 1.75
C ALA A 56 15.88 9.35 0.25
N ASP A 57 15.72 8.24 -0.48
CA ASP A 57 15.96 8.14 -1.92
C ASP A 57 14.76 8.54 -2.79
N GLY A 58 13.69 9.02 -2.15
CA GLY A 58 12.46 9.45 -2.83
C GLY A 58 11.42 8.35 -3.03
N ARG A 59 11.68 7.10 -2.61
CA ARG A 59 10.66 6.05 -2.64
C ARG A 59 9.53 6.38 -1.66
N VAL A 60 8.30 6.09 -2.07
CA VAL A 60 7.11 6.15 -1.21
C VAL A 60 6.61 4.75 -0.97
N VAL A 61 6.57 4.31 0.27
CA VAL A 61 6.12 2.96 0.65
C VAL A 61 4.88 3.06 1.52
N TYR A 62 3.80 2.39 1.13
CA TYR A 62 2.58 2.29 1.91
C TYR A 62 2.53 0.97 2.68
N GLN A 63 2.29 1.06 3.98
CA GLN A 63 1.89 -0.09 4.79
C GLN A 63 0.37 -0.21 4.77
N VAL A 64 -0.14 -1.34 4.30
CA VAL A 64 -1.57 -1.61 4.18
C VAL A 64 -1.97 -2.88 4.90
N GLU A 65 -3.21 -2.93 5.38
CA GLU A 65 -3.88 -4.17 5.80
C GLU A 65 -4.73 -4.66 4.63
N VAL A 66 -4.55 -5.90 4.17
CA VAL A 66 -5.27 -6.42 3.00
C VAL A 66 -5.56 -7.91 3.13
N ASP A 67 -6.78 -8.31 2.77
CA ASP A 67 -7.15 -9.71 2.52
C ASP A 67 -6.82 -10.05 1.05
N LEU A 68 -5.70 -10.74 0.85
CA LEU A 68 -5.19 -11.09 -0.48
C LEU A 68 -5.99 -12.22 -1.14
N ARG A 69 -6.55 -13.13 -0.34
CA ARG A 69 -7.21 -14.35 -0.84
C ARG A 69 -8.73 -14.21 -0.93
N GLY A 70 -9.32 -13.29 -0.18
CA GLY A 70 -10.77 -13.18 -0.01
C GLY A 70 -11.34 -14.15 1.00
N ASP A 71 -10.50 -14.73 1.86
CA ASP A 71 -10.86 -15.69 2.90
C ASP A 71 -10.96 -15.04 4.28
N THR A 72 -11.04 -13.70 4.34
CA THR A 72 -11.05 -12.86 5.55
C THR A 72 -9.74 -12.82 6.33
N HIS A 73 -8.69 -13.48 5.87
CA HIS A 73 -7.38 -13.39 6.50
C HIS A 73 -6.64 -12.12 6.08
N VAL A 74 -6.68 -11.12 6.96
CA VAL A 74 -6.01 -9.82 6.74
C VAL A 74 -4.52 -9.92 7.08
N THR A 75 -3.67 -9.52 6.14
CA THR A 75 -2.22 -9.41 6.33
C THR A 75 -1.74 -7.97 6.22
N THR A 76 -0.62 -7.65 6.86
CA THR A 76 0.05 -6.35 6.73
C THR A 76 1.15 -6.45 5.68
N VAL A 77 1.07 -5.62 4.64
CA VAL A 77 2.02 -5.62 3.52
C VAL A 77 2.53 -4.21 3.25
N LEU A 78 3.81 -4.11 2.90
CA LEU A 78 4.43 -2.88 2.40
C LEU A 78 4.40 -2.91 0.88
N TYR A 79 3.98 -1.82 0.24
CA TYR A 79 4.04 -1.67 -1.21
C TYR A 79 4.70 -0.35 -1.57
N GLU A 80 5.71 -0.40 -2.43
CA GLU A 80 6.24 0.80 -3.07
C GLU A 80 5.21 1.37 -4.05
N TRP A 81 5.08 2.68 -4.08
CA TRP A 81 4.21 3.43 -4.98
C TRP A 81 5.01 4.19 -6.04
N PRO A 82 4.54 4.25 -7.30
CA PRO A 82 3.37 3.57 -7.86
C PRO A 82 3.68 2.15 -8.37
N GLN A 83 2.68 1.28 -8.36
CA GLN A 83 2.70 0.01 -9.12
C GLN A 83 1.39 -0.15 -9.90
N PRO A 84 1.38 -0.85 -11.05
CA PRO A 84 0.16 -1.07 -11.84
C PRO A 84 -0.97 -1.75 -11.05
N GLY A 85 -0.58 -2.66 -10.14
CA GLY A 85 -1.47 -3.38 -9.22
C GLY A 85 -1.90 -2.58 -8.00
N LEU A 86 -1.67 -1.26 -7.94
CA LEU A 86 -2.08 -0.38 -6.85
C LEU A 86 -2.88 0.81 -7.37
N ARG A 87 -3.94 1.18 -6.67
CA ARG A 87 -4.79 2.34 -6.99
C ARG A 87 -5.25 3.04 -5.73
N VAL A 88 -5.45 4.35 -5.79
CA VAL A 88 -6.09 5.08 -4.68
C VAL A 88 -7.57 4.65 -4.62
N ALA A 89 -8.03 4.22 -3.45
CA ALA A 89 -9.45 3.97 -3.21
C ALA A 89 -10.14 5.25 -2.76
N HIS A 90 -9.56 5.93 -1.77
CA HIS A 90 -9.92 7.29 -1.37
C HIS A 90 -8.76 7.96 -0.62
N PRO A 91 -8.67 9.30 -0.68
CA PRO A 91 -7.75 10.08 0.15
C PRO A 91 -8.14 10.01 1.64
N PRO A 92 -7.33 10.58 2.55
CA PRO A 92 -7.80 10.87 3.90
C PRO A 92 -9.10 11.69 3.83
N ARG A 93 -10.02 11.49 4.78
CA ARG A 93 -11.33 12.16 4.75
C ARG A 93 -11.27 13.66 5.08
N ASP A 94 -10.16 14.11 5.66
CA ASP A 94 -9.91 15.49 6.09
C ASP A 94 -8.84 16.20 5.23
N ALA A 95 -8.68 15.78 3.97
CA ALA A 95 -7.72 16.33 3.01
C ALA A 95 -8.33 17.40 2.10
#